data_AF-A0A935CGV7-F1
#
_entry.id   AF-A0A935CGV7-F1
#
_cell.length_a   1.000
_cell.length_b   1.000
_cell.length_c   1.000
_cell.angle_alpha   90.00
_cell.angle_beta   90.00
_cell.angle_gamma   90.00
#
_symmetry.space_group_name_H-M   'P 1'
#
loop_
_entity.id
_entity.type
_entity.pdbx_description
1 polymer ?
#
loop_
_entity_poly.entity_id
_entity_poly.type
_entity_poly.pdbx_seq_one_letter_code
_entity_poly.pdbx_strand_id
1 'polypeptide(L)'
;MQAPIPLNQIAFAVLDLRRTDAWWREGLGFLPAGGNRMLFRGPVTGMIQSIRGLAMTCWCLVGRSAWAQIEMFQYEAPHLALMPHTYRACDLGYSRCGVWVADFDAALASLAAQGSTALAPPMGALGQRRACVRNPDGVYVEIMEADPLAGGGDVGRTGSRMDCPVAIRCVTLSTPDLEKTTAFLTHGLGMRVIDIALHDDAQEAIWNLEGARCTRRVFMGGSGNETMLLEAVQYHDPLGQPFPTGYRLCDQRILNVAFGDPSGPAGLRSMRRRALAAGATPNCPHIQMGVAGCVYVQDPLGFSFEFMWARWKLGHRLFGFLPSPIQQRPQADNQQFVVTTEIAAPIASVFSRVSDHANLGDWSGLGASRLLRAGDTAANGRGAVRGIRGPLGEIHEEVTHFVPNTSYRYRVIKGLPVRCYTAEVAVEPCTVNGQAGTRVHWQVRFRSRIPGLGGVLRHALHKKISGALVGLKTVLDSPASNQRDALANTRAVAPSGGKPMAIAKAVARNVALSAVVSTVVMAAGHAYFYYFG
;
A
#
# COMPACT_ATOMS: atom_id res chain seq x y z
N MET A 1 -38.59 -6.41 -13.35
CA MET A 1 -37.15 -6.02 -13.31
C MET A 1 -36.62 -6.35 -11.93
N GLN A 2 -35.51 -7.09 -11.82
CA GLN A 2 -34.90 -7.42 -10.52
C GLN A 2 -34.08 -6.20 -10.04
N ALA A 3 -34.20 -5.86 -8.76
CA ALA A 3 -33.58 -4.66 -8.18
C ALA A 3 -32.04 -4.67 -8.38
N PRO A 4 -31.43 -3.49 -8.61
CA PRO A 4 -29.98 -3.37 -8.69
C PRO A 4 -29.34 -3.70 -7.33
N ILE A 5 -28.07 -4.09 -7.37
CA ILE A 5 -27.30 -4.50 -6.17
C ILE A 5 -26.42 -3.32 -5.70
N PRO A 6 -26.21 -3.13 -4.39
CA PRO A 6 -25.48 -1.99 -3.86
C PRO A 6 -23.97 -2.10 -4.09
N LEU A 7 -23.31 -0.95 -4.17
CA LEU A 7 -21.86 -0.85 -4.07
C LEU A 7 -21.44 -1.17 -2.62
N ASN A 8 -20.69 -2.25 -2.43
CA ASN A 8 -20.41 -2.81 -1.11
C ASN A 8 -18.91 -2.93 -0.78
N GLN A 9 -18.02 -2.61 -1.70
CA GLN A 9 -16.59 -2.79 -1.50
C GLN A 9 -15.73 -1.80 -2.27
N ILE A 10 -14.63 -1.38 -1.65
CA ILE A 10 -13.52 -0.69 -2.31
C ILE A 10 -12.24 -1.50 -2.02
N ALA A 11 -11.53 -1.89 -3.06
CA ALA A 11 -10.29 -2.68 -2.96
C ALA A 11 -9.06 -1.81 -3.18
N PHE A 12 -7.99 -2.09 -2.44
CA PHE A 12 -6.73 -1.36 -2.47
C PHE A 12 -5.58 -2.32 -2.78
N ALA A 13 -4.70 -1.96 -3.71
CA ALA A 13 -3.41 -2.60 -3.86
C ALA A 13 -2.40 -1.90 -2.94
N VAL A 14 -1.95 -2.59 -1.90
CA VAL A 14 -1.16 -2.00 -0.80
C VAL A 14 0.26 -2.56 -0.75
N LEU A 15 1.21 -1.73 -0.32
CA LEU A 15 2.61 -2.12 -0.15
C LEU A 15 2.84 -2.97 1.10
N ASP A 16 2.11 -2.67 2.17
CA ASP A 16 2.32 -3.20 3.51
C ASP A 16 0.99 -3.29 4.27
N LEU A 17 0.41 -4.50 4.30
CA LEU A 17 -0.89 -4.75 4.91
C LEU A 17 -0.98 -4.28 6.35
N ARG A 18 0.07 -4.49 7.16
CA ARG A 18 0.05 -4.14 8.58
C ARG A 18 -0.03 -2.62 8.77
N ARG A 19 0.70 -1.88 7.94
CA ARG A 19 0.74 -0.41 8.04
C ARG A 19 -0.57 0.20 7.56
N THR A 20 -1.08 -0.24 6.42
CA THR A 20 -2.36 0.26 5.90
C THR A 20 -3.52 -0.15 6.80
N ASP A 21 -3.54 -1.37 7.34
CA ASP A 21 -4.54 -1.81 8.32
C ASP A 21 -4.52 -0.97 9.59
N ALA A 22 -3.34 -0.76 10.19
CA ALA A 22 -3.21 0.07 11.39
C ALA A 22 -3.74 1.48 11.13
N TRP A 23 -3.43 2.06 9.97
CA TRP A 23 -3.93 3.37 9.58
C TRP A 23 -5.46 3.46 9.57
N TRP A 24 -6.14 2.49 8.96
CA TRP A 24 -7.62 2.47 8.96
C TRP A 24 -8.21 2.12 10.34
N ARG A 25 -7.67 1.11 11.01
CA ARG A 25 -8.23 0.57 12.26
C ARG A 25 -7.95 1.47 13.46
N GLU A 26 -6.70 1.87 13.64
CA GLU A 26 -6.27 2.70 14.78
C GLU A 26 -6.47 4.18 14.49
N GLY A 27 -6.35 4.59 13.22
CA GLY A 27 -6.57 5.98 12.81
C GLY A 27 -8.04 6.38 12.81
N LEU A 28 -8.91 5.50 12.30
CA LEU A 28 -10.31 5.83 12.04
C LEU A 28 -11.32 4.94 12.78
N GLY A 29 -10.88 3.85 13.40
CA GLY A 29 -11.78 2.97 14.17
C GLY A 29 -12.48 1.89 13.35
N PHE A 30 -11.99 1.57 12.14
CA PHE A 30 -12.50 0.40 11.39
C PHE A 30 -12.24 -0.89 12.16
N LEU A 31 -13.14 -1.87 12.01
CA LEU A 31 -13.02 -3.15 12.70
C LEU A 31 -12.27 -4.17 11.85
N PRO A 32 -11.36 -4.96 12.44
CA PRO A 32 -10.74 -6.05 11.73
C PRO A 32 -11.78 -7.07 11.31
N ALA A 33 -11.81 -7.39 10.02
CA ALA A 33 -12.63 -8.45 9.47
C ALA A 33 -11.75 -9.55 8.86
N GLY A 34 -12.38 -10.50 8.18
CA GLY A 34 -11.73 -11.67 7.61
C GLY A 34 -10.57 -11.34 6.66
N GLY A 35 -10.00 -12.38 6.08
CA GLY A 35 -8.93 -12.24 5.12
C GLY A 35 -8.56 -13.60 4.56
N ASN A 36 -7.92 -13.60 3.40
CA ASN A 36 -7.50 -14.85 2.79
C ASN A 36 -6.11 -14.73 2.17
N ARG A 37 -5.39 -15.85 2.21
CA ARG A 37 -4.12 -16.01 1.50
C ARG A 37 -4.11 -17.27 0.64
N MET A 38 -4.87 -18.29 0.97
CA MET A 38 -4.88 -19.55 0.20
C MET A 38 -5.76 -19.45 -1.05
N LEU A 39 -6.92 -18.79 -0.96
CA LEU A 39 -7.80 -18.53 -2.10
C LEU A 39 -7.16 -17.58 -3.13
N PHE A 40 -6.24 -16.74 -2.68
CA PHE A 40 -5.54 -15.78 -3.53
C PHE A 40 -4.17 -16.29 -4.01
N ARG A 41 -4.10 -17.61 -4.24
CA ARG A 41 -2.97 -18.31 -4.85
C ARG A 41 -3.48 -19.34 -5.84
N GLY A 42 -2.76 -19.45 -6.95
CA GLY A 42 -3.00 -20.48 -7.94
C GLY A 42 -3.55 -19.92 -9.26
N PRO A 43 -3.82 -20.79 -10.24
CA PRO A 43 -4.14 -20.38 -11.60
C PRO A 43 -5.43 -19.56 -11.68
N VAL A 44 -6.43 -19.86 -10.83
CA VAL A 44 -7.71 -19.15 -10.80
C VAL A 44 -7.56 -17.69 -10.36
N THR A 45 -6.74 -17.42 -9.34
CA THR A 45 -6.51 -16.05 -8.85
C THR A 45 -5.92 -15.15 -9.94
N GLY A 46 -4.98 -15.68 -10.73
CA GLY A 46 -4.38 -14.94 -11.83
C GLY A 46 -5.38 -14.58 -12.94
N MET A 47 -6.40 -15.41 -13.16
CA MET A 47 -7.45 -15.11 -14.14
C MET A 47 -8.30 -13.91 -13.72
N ILE A 48 -8.67 -13.80 -12.43
CA ILE A 48 -9.55 -12.74 -11.90
C ILE A 48 -9.05 -11.34 -12.27
N GLN A 49 -7.76 -11.10 -12.06
CA GLN A 49 -7.13 -9.81 -12.34
C GLN A 49 -6.37 -9.80 -13.68
N SER A 50 -6.52 -10.85 -14.50
CA SER A 50 -5.80 -11.01 -15.77
C SER A 50 -4.26 -10.91 -15.64
N ILE A 51 -3.69 -11.40 -14.54
CA ILE A 51 -2.26 -11.40 -14.26
C ILE A 51 -1.78 -12.83 -14.00
N ARG A 52 -0.87 -13.34 -14.84
CA ARG A 52 -0.31 -14.69 -14.69
C ARG A 52 0.58 -14.81 -13.44
N GLY A 53 0.48 -15.93 -12.74
CA GLY A 53 1.35 -16.25 -11.59
C GLY A 53 1.06 -15.42 -10.34
N LEU A 54 -0.13 -14.80 -10.30
CA LEU A 54 -0.56 -13.93 -9.22
C LEU A 54 -0.62 -14.67 -7.88
N ALA A 55 -0.01 -14.06 -6.87
CA ALA A 55 -0.07 -14.51 -5.49
C ALA A 55 -0.12 -13.30 -4.58
N MET A 56 -1.04 -13.29 -3.62
CA MET A 56 -1.23 -12.17 -2.70
C MET A 56 -1.82 -12.63 -1.37
N THR A 57 -1.89 -11.70 -0.43
CA THR A 57 -2.69 -11.82 0.81
C THR A 57 -3.71 -10.69 0.82
N CYS A 58 -4.95 -11.01 1.17
CA CYS A 58 -6.04 -10.06 1.32
C CYS A 58 -6.47 -9.96 2.78
N TRP A 59 -6.58 -8.74 3.31
CA TRP A 59 -7.29 -8.46 4.57
C TRP A 59 -8.46 -7.53 4.32
N CYS A 60 -9.56 -7.78 5.02
CA CYS A 60 -10.77 -6.99 4.94
C CYS A 60 -10.97 -6.18 6.22
N LEU A 61 -11.53 -4.97 6.11
CA LEU A 61 -11.95 -4.12 7.21
C LEU A 61 -13.44 -3.76 7.02
N VAL A 62 -14.17 -3.67 8.12
CA VAL A 62 -15.59 -3.30 8.12
C VAL A 62 -15.85 -2.13 9.05
N GLY A 63 -16.77 -1.25 8.65
CA GLY A 63 -17.21 -0.11 9.45
C GLY A 63 -18.61 -0.32 10.01
N ARG A 64 -19.31 0.79 10.23
CA ARG A 64 -20.71 0.83 10.66
C ARG A 64 -21.65 0.03 9.76
N SER A 65 -21.50 0.14 8.44
CA SER A 65 -22.44 -0.49 7.51
C SER A 65 -22.29 -2.01 7.45
N ALA A 66 -23.42 -2.72 7.53
CA ALA A 66 -23.48 -4.18 7.60
C ALA A 66 -22.92 -4.90 6.37
N TRP A 67 -23.03 -4.27 5.20
CA TRP A 67 -22.69 -4.80 3.88
C TRP A 67 -21.76 -3.84 3.14
N ALA A 68 -20.71 -3.40 3.84
CA ALA A 68 -19.69 -2.51 3.29
C ALA A 68 -18.32 -2.95 3.82
N GLN A 69 -17.33 -3.09 2.93
CA GLN A 69 -15.98 -3.43 3.34
C GLN A 69 -14.89 -2.70 2.55
N ILE A 70 -13.74 -2.60 3.18
CA ILE A 70 -12.46 -2.27 2.55
C ILE A 70 -11.70 -3.57 2.36
N GLU A 71 -11.21 -3.84 1.15
CA GLU A 71 -10.25 -4.93 0.89
C GLU A 71 -8.87 -4.38 0.63
N MET A 72 -7.85 -4.96 1.26
CA MET A 72 -6.46 -4.59 1.05
C MET A 72 -5.69 -5.80 0.55
N PHE A 73 -4.99 -5.65 -0.57
CA PHE A 73 -4.23 -6.69 -1.24
C PHE A 73 -2.74 -6.37 -1.25
N GLN A 74 -1.93 -7.18 -0.57
CA GLN A 74 -0.48 -7.13 -0.70
C GLN A 74 0.02 -8.27 -1.56
N TYR A 75 0.63 -7.89 -2.70
CA TYR A 75 1.08 -8.82 -3.72
C TYR A 75 2.45 -9.41 -3.41
N GLU A 76 2.53 -10.73 -3.47
CA GLU A 76 3.77 -11.51 -3.39
C GLU A 76 4.43 -11.71 -4.75
N ALA A 77 3.61 -11.81 -5.81
CA ALA A 77 4.02 -11.92 -7.20
C ALA A 77 2.85 -11.55 -8.13
N PRO A 78 3.08 -10.79 -9.22
CA PRO A 78 4.26 -9.96 -9.42
C PRO A 78 4.34 -8.87 -8.33
N HIS A 79 5.49 -8.22 -8.19
CA HIS A 79 5.55 -7.02 -7.36
C HIS A 79 4.73 -5.92 -8.03
N LEU A 80 3.86 -5.29 -7.24
CA LEU A 80 3.08 -4.12 -7.67
C LEU A 80 4.01 -2.98 -8.06
N ALA A 81 3.69 -2.19 -9.08
CA ALA A 81 4.42 -0.96 -9.39
C ALA A 81 4.01 0.17 -8.42
N LEU A 82 4.97 1.03 -8.06
CA LEU A 82 4.70 2.19 -7.22
C LEU A 82 3.80 3.18 -7.94
N MET A 83 2.89 3.81 -7.19
CA MET A 83 2.12 4.95 -7.67
C MET A 83 3.10 6.06 -8.09
N PRO A 84 2.89 6.76 -9.23
CA PRO A 84 3.71 7.91 -9.58
C PRO A 84 3.74 8.94 -8.45
N HIS A 85 4.90 9.53 -8.17
CA HIS A 85 5.00 10.60 -7.16
C HIS A 85 4.21 11.86 -7.55
N THR A 86 3.94 12.02 -8.84
CA THR A 86 3.13 13.10 -9.42
C THR A 86 1.64 12.77 -9.50
N TYR A 87 1.19 11.65 -8.91
CA TYR A 87 -0.22 11.25 -8.96
C TYR A 87 -1.11 12.27 -8.26
N ARG A 88 -2.12 12.78 -8.97
CA ARG A 88 -3.08 13.79 -8.50
C ARG A 88 -4.47 13.19 -8.39
N ALA A 89 -5.34 13.86 -7.63
CA ALA A 89 -6.71 13.40 -7.45
C ALA A 89 -7.57 13.49 -8.72
N CYS A 90 -7.12 14.25 -9.73
CA CYS A 90 -7.74 14.34 -11.04
C CYS A 90 -7.25 13.27 -12.04
N ASP A 91 -6.18 12.52 -11.75
CA ASP A 91 -5.68 11.50 -12.67
C ASP A 91 -6.68 10.33 -12.81
N LEU A 92 -6.72 9.71 -13.99
CA LEU A 92 -7.78 8.77 -14.37
C LEU A 92 -7.79 7.51 -13.51
N GLY A 93 -8.99 7.01 -13.22
CA GLY A 93 -9.24 5.84 -12.38
C GLY A 93 -9.92 6.20 -11.06
N TYR A 94 -10.04 5.20 -10.18
CA TYR A 94 -10.57 5.39 -8.83
C TYR A 94 -9.58 6.24 -8.02
N SER A 95 -9.85 7.53 -7.93
CA SER A 95 -8.86 8.52 -7.51
C SER A 95 -8.89 8.79 -6.01
N ARG A 96 -10.06 8.65 -5.40
CA ARG A 96 -10.33 8.96 -3.98
C ARG A 96 -11.37 8.04 -3.39
N CYS A 97 -11.37 7.92 -2.07
CA CYS A 97 -12.52 7.42 -1.32
C CYS A 97 -12.83 8.37 -0.14
N GLY A 98 -14.07 8.31 0.35
CA GLY A 98 -14.53 9.14 1.45
C GLY A 98 -15.11 8.31 2.59
N VAL A 99 -14.79 8.72 3.81
CA VAL A 99 -15.28 8.11 5.04
C VAL A 99 -15.97 9.15 5.91
N TRP A 100 -17.11 8.76 6.44
CA TRP A 100 -17.74 9.47 7.54
C TRP A 100 -17.13 9.02 8.87
N VAL A 101 -16.91 9.96 9.79
CA VAL A 101 -16.40 9.70 11.14
C VAL A 101 -17.31 10.34 12.19
N ALA A 102 -17.45 9.67 13.34
CA ALA A 102 -18.26 10.14 14.46
C ALA A 102 -17.67 11.39 15.15
N ASP A 103 -16.34 11.46 15.18
CA ASP A 103 -15.58 12.57 15.77
C ASP A 103 -14.51 13.00 14.77
N PHE A 104 -14.75 14.14 14.13
CA PHE A 104 -13.91 14.66 13.05
C PHE A 104 -12.52 15.08 13.54
N ASP A 105 -12.45 15.78 14.68
CA ASP A 105 -11.19 16.32 15.20
C ASP A 105 -10.32 15.20 15.79
N ALA A 106 -10.93 14.24 16.51
CA ALA A 106 -10.21 13.07 17.01
C ALA A 106 -9.65 12.20 15.87
N ALA A 107 -10.43 12.01 14.78
CA ALA A 107 -9.97 11.28 13.61
C ALA A 107 -8.74 11.96 12.98
N LEU A 108 -8.79 13.28 12.74
CA LEU A 108 -7.66 14.02 12.17
C LEU A 108 -6.42 14.00 13.07
N ALA A 109 -6.61 14.13 14.40
CA ALA A 109 -5.50 14.04 15.35
C ALA A 109 -4.85 12.64 15.34
N SER A 110 -5.65 11.57 15.32
CA SER A 110 -5.15 10.19 15.26
C SER A 110 -4.40 9.90 13.96
N LEU A 111 -4.90 10.40 12.83
CA LEU A 111 -4.24 10.29 11.54
C LEU A 111 -2.92 11.08 11.47
N ALA A 112 -2.89 12.29 12.03
CA ALA A 112 -1.68 13.10 12.12
C ALA A 112 -0.60 12.42 12.97
N ALA A 113 -0.98 11.80 14.09
CA ALA A 113 -0.06 11.00 14.93
C ALA A 113 0.55 9.79 14.18
N GLN A 114 -0.12 9.32 13.13
CA GLN A 114 0.37 8.26 12.24
C GLN A 114 1.09 8.78 10.99
N GLY A 115 1.38 10.10 10.94
CA GLY A 115 2.11 10.74 9.86
C GLY A 115 1.25 11.08 8.63
N SER A 116 -0.07 11.15 8.78
CA SER A 116 -1.01 11.53 7.71
C SER A 116 -1.74 12.82 8.08
N THR A 117 -1.13 13.95 7.76
CA THR A 117 -1.71 15.29 7.98
C THR A 117 -2.67 15.66 6.85
N ALA A 118 -3.64 16.53 7.17
CA ALA A 118 -4.53 17.09 6.17
C ALA A 118 -3.73 17.84 5.08
N LEU A 119 -4.16 17.69 3.83
CA LEU A 119 -3.52 18.32 2.66
C LEU A 119 -3.74 19.83 2.61
N ALA A 120 -4.88 20.28 3.13
CA ALA A 120 -5.27 21.67 3.28
C ALA A 120 -6.05 21.81 4.61
N PRO A 121 -6.26 23.04 5.12
CA PRO A 121 -7.14 23.27 6.26
C PRO A 121 -8.53 22.64 6.05
N PRO A 122 -9.15 22.06 7.09
CA PRO A 122 -10.53 21.60 7.01
C PRO A 122 -11.46 22.72 6.55
N MET A 123 -12.45 22.36 5.74
CA MET A 123 -13.33 23.31 5.05
C MET A 123 -14.80 22.90 5.27
N GLY A 124 -15.68 23.90 5.34
CA GLY A 124 -17.09 23.73 5.68
C GLY A 124 -17.42 24.23 7.09
N ALA A 125 -18.72 24.40 7.37
CA ALA A 125 -19.20 24.77 8.71
C ALA A 125 -19.11 23.56 9.66
N LEU A 126 -19.09 23.82 10.97
CA LEU A 126 -19.13 22.78 12.00
C LEU A 126 -20.32 21.83 11.78
N GLY A 127 -20.09 20.53 11.84
CA GLY A 127 -21.05 19.48 11.51
C GLY A 127 -21.09 19.12 10.02
N GLN A 128 -20.41 19.87 9.16
CA GLN A 128 -20.35 19.69 7.70
C GLN A 128 -18.89 19.77 7.19
N ARG A 129 -17.90 19.71 8.08
CA ARG A 129 -16.50 19.86 7.70
C ARG A 129 -16.00 18.67 6.91
N ARG A 130 -15.03 18.95 6.05
CA ARG A 130 -14.33 17.98 5.22
C ARG A 130 -12.85 18.28 5.22
N ALA A 131 -12.05 17.22 5.19
CA ALA A 131 -10.61 17.28 5.05
C ALA A 131 -10.14 16.09 4.23
N CYS A 132 -9.01 16.22 3.53
CA CYS A 132 -8.40 15.09 2.84
C CYS A 132 -7.00 14.83 3.37
N VAL A 133 -6.68 13.55 3.53
CA VAL A 133 -5.36 13.04 3.91
C VAL A 133 -4.90 12.03 2.85
N ARG A 134 -3.62 11.67 2.89
CA ARG A 134 -3.08 10.54 2.12
C ARG A 134 -2.92 9.35 3.04
N ASN A 135 -3.44 8.19 2.65
CA ASN A 135 -3.15 6.96 3.39
C ASN A 135 -1.68 6.52 3.17
N PRO A 136 -1.17 5.48 3.85
CA PRO A 136 0.23 5.05 3.73
C PRO A 136 0.64 4.62 2.32
N ASP A 137 -0.32 4.26 1.48
CA ASP A 137 -0.12 3.87 0.08
C ASP A 137 -0.29 5.05 -0.90
N GLY A 138 -0.55 6.25 -0.41
CA GLY A 138 -0.78 7.42 -1.24
C GLY A 138 -2.14 7.39 -1.96
N VAL A 139 -3.19 6.86 -1.36
CA VAL A 139 -4.56 7.11 -1.84
C VAL A 139 -5.12 8.33 -1.10
N TYR A 140 -5.86 9.18 -1.82
CA TYR A 140 -6.62 10.28 -1.21
C TYR A 140 -7.80 9.71 -0.43
N VAL A 141 -7.85 9.99 0.87
CA VAL A 141 -8.96 9.63 1.74
C VAL A 141 -9.57 10.91 2.29
N GLU A 142 -10.82 11.14 1.94
CA GLU A 142 -11.59 12.24 2.48
C GLU A 142 -12.23 11.82 3.81
N ILE A 143 -12.10 12.68 4.82
CA ILE A 143 -12.76 12.58 6.11
C ILE A 143 -13.96 13.54 6.09
N MET A 144 -15.15 13.03 6.39
CA MET A 144 -16.40 13.78 6.40
C MET A 144 -16.99 13.80 7.81
N GLU A 145 -17.36 14.99 8.27
CA GLU A 145 -18.10 15.16 9.52
C GLU A 145 -19.59 14.84 9.36
N ALA A 146 -20.18 15.26 8.23
CA ALA A 146 -21.55 14.92 7.85
C ALA A 146 -21.60 13.56 7.12
N ASP A 147 -22.55 12.70 7.51
CA ASP A 147 -22.78 11.45 6.80
C ASP A 147 -23.68 11.70 5.57
N PRO A 148 -23.20 11.55 4.33
CA PRO A 148 -24.00 11.78 3.13
C PRO A 148 -25.14 10.76 2.95
N LEU A 149 -25.19 9.70 3.78
CA LEU A 149 -26.24 8.67 3.79
C LEU A 149 -27.07 8.65 5.09
N ALA A 150 -26.99 9.67 5.96
CA ALA A 150 -27.69 9.71 7.24
C ALA A 150 -29.20 9.43 7.16
N GLY A 151 -29.87 9.85 6.08
CA GLY A 151 -31.32 9.72 5.87
C GLY A 151 -31.84 8.33 5.47
N GLY A 152 -30.99 7.30 5.44
CA GLY A 152 -31.44 5.94 5.10
C GLY A 152 -30.39 4.83 5.09
N GLY A 153 -29.12 5.12 5.42
CA GLY A 153 -27.97 4.24 5.21
C GLY A 153 -27.74 3.13 6.24
N ASP A 154 -27.90 3.36 7.53
CA ASP A 154 -27.52 2.35 8.55
C ASP A 154 -28.58 2.12 9.63
N VAL A 155 -29.33 3.16 10.01
CA VAL A 155 -30.33 3.12 11.08
C VAL A 155 -31.48 2.19 10.69
N GLY A 156 -31.79 1.20 11.54
CA GLY A 156 -32.84 0.21 11.31
C GLY A 156 -32.45 -0.95 10.38
N ARG A 157 -31.24 -0.95 9.80
CA ARG A 157 -30.75 -2.05 8.96
C ARG A 157 -30.13 -3.16 9.81
N THR A 158 -30.60 -4.39 9.60
CA THR A 158 -30.09 -5.56 10.31
C THR A 158 -28.61 -5.76 10.04
N GLY A 159 -27.81 -5.86 11.11
CA GLY A 159 -26.36 -6.10 11.04
C GLY A 159 -25.50 -4.84 10.98
N SER A 160 -26.08 -3.64 10.95
CA SER A 160 -25.34 -2.38 11.10
C SER A 160 -24.79 -2.26 12.52
N ARG A 161 -23.60 -1.66 12.63
CA ARG A 161 -22.80 -1.56 13.86
C ARG A 161 -22.80 -0.11 14.33
N MET A 162 -23.89 0.31 14.96
CA MET A 162 -24.12 1.72 15.32
C MET A 162 -23.06 2.29 16.27
N ASP A 163 -22.41 1.41 17.04
CA ASP A 163 -21.28 1.68 17.93
C ASP A 163 -19.95 1.88 17.19
N CYS A 164 -19.84 1.45 15.92
CA CYS A 164 -18.65 1.70 15.12
C CYS A 164 -18.61 3.19 14.69
N PRO A 165 -17.50 3.90 14.97
CA PRO A 165 -17.41 5.34 14.79
C PRO A 165 -17.10 5.77 13.36
N VAL A 166 -17.04 4.84 12.41
CA VAL A 166 -16.62 5.13 11.03
C VAL A 166 -17.42 4.33 10.03
N ALA A 167 -17.63 4.93 8.87
CA ALA A 167 -18.23 4.25 7.73
C ALA A 167 -17.63 4.76 6.42
N ILE A 168 -17.32 3.84 5.52
CA ILE A 168 -16.96 4.22 4.16
C ILE A 168 -18.23 4.61 3.39
N ARG A 169 -18.17 5.74 2.67
CA ARG A 169 -19.36 6.41 2.13
C ARG A 169 -19.29 6.73 0.67
N CYS A 170 -18.11 6.95 0.11
CA CYS A 170 -18.00 7.15 -1.32
C CYS A 170 -16.67 6.65 -1.90
N VAL A 171 -16.70 6.48 -3.21
CA VAL A 171 -15.54 6.35 -4.08
C VAL A 171 -15.70 7.31 -5.24
N THR A 172 -14.62 7.99 -5.62
CA THR A 172 -14.62 8.86 -6.79
C THR A 172 -13.84 8.20 -7.93
N LEU A 173 -14.47 8.17 -9.11
CA LEU A 173 -13.89 7.76 -10.37
C LEU A 173 -13.59 9.01 -11.21
N SER A 174 -12.30 9.32 -11.41
CA SER A 174 -11.89 10.30 -12.42
C SER A 174 -11.95 9.65 -13.80
N THR A 175 -12.75 10.21 -14.70
CA THR A 175 -13.04 9.64 -16.02
C THR A 175 -12.69 10.61 -17.15
N PRO A 176 -12.18 10.13 -18.30
CA PRO A 176 -11.95 10.99 -19.45
C PRO A 176 -13.25 11.40 -20.17
N ASP A 177 -14.37 10.71 -19.92
CA ASP A 177 -15.63 10.88 -20.63
C ASP A 177 -16.81 10.59 -19.69
N LEU A 178 -17.36 11.65 -19.08
CA LEU A 178 -18.44 11.54 -18.10
C LEU A 178 -19.71 10.96 -18.71
N GLU A 179 -19.99 11.20 -19.99
CA GLU A 179 -21.19 10.68 -20.65
C GLU A 179 -21.11 9.17 -20.86
N LYS A 180 -19.97 8.66 -21.34
CA LYS A 180 -19.78 7.20 -21.46
C LYS A 180 -19.79 6.51 -20.10
N THR A 181 -19.14 7.10 -19.10
CA THR A 181 -19.21 6.59 -17.73
C THR A 181 -20.65 6.58 -17.22
N THR A 182 -21.40 7.67 -17.42
CA THR A 182 -22.80 7.77 -17.01
C THR A 182 -23.64 6.68 -17.69
N ALA A 183 -23.53 6.53 -19.00
CA ALA A 183 -24.24 5.50 -19.75
C ALA A 183 -23.93 4.09 -19.26
N PHE A 184 -22.68 3.79 -18.92
CA PHE A 184 -22.30 2.49 -18.39
C PHE A 184 -22.82 2.26 -16.96
N LEU A 185 -22.68 3.24 -16.07
CA LEU A 185 -23.16 3.14 -14.68
C LEU A 185 -24.69 3.00 -14.63
N THR A 186 -25.43 3.71 -15.48
CA THR A 186 -26.90 3.63 -15.52
C THR A 186 -27.38 2.38 -16.25
N HIS A 187 -26.97 2.14 -17.49
CA HIS A 187 -27.50 1.04 -18.30
C HIS A 187 -26.82 -0.31 -18.01
N GLY A 188 -25.50 -0.28 -17.79
CA GLY A 188 -24.70 -1.47 -17.50
C GLY A 188 -24.87 -1.94 -16.06
N LEU A 189 -24.67 -1.04 -15.10
CA LEU A 189 -24.73 -1.42 -13.68
C LEU A 189 -26.15 -1.28 -13.10
N GLY A 190 -26.99 -0.40 -13.65
CA GLY A 190 -28.33 -0.15 -13.11
C GLY A 190 -28.35 0.90 -11.99
N MET A 191 -27.28 1.68 -11.86
CA MET A 191 -27.21 2.77 -10.88
C MET A 191 -28.14 3.92 -11.29
N ARG A 192 -28.56 4.71 -10.30
CA ARG A 192 -29.33 5.94 -10.52
C ARG A 192 -28.45 7.15 -10.26
N VAL A 193 -28.54 8.14 -11.14
CA VAL A 193 -28.04 9.48 -10.85
C VAL A 193 -28.92 10.05 -9.73
N ILE A 194 -28.29 10.65 -8.74
CA ILE A 194 -28.98 11.29 -7.62
C ILE A 194 -28.63 12.77 -7.58
N ASP A 195 -29.61 13.59 -7.18
CA ASP A 195 -29.43 15.03 -6.99
C ASP A 195 -28.90 15.32 -5.58
N ILE A 196 -27.66 14.87 -5.35
CA ILE A 196 -26.88 15.24 -4.17
C ILE A 196 -25.65 15.97 -4.68
N ALA A 197 -25.48 17.22 -4.23
CA ALA A 197 -24.21 17.94 -4.39
C ALA A 197 -23.19 17.35 -3.41
N LEU A 198 -22.63 16.17 -3.75
CA LEU A 198 -21.67 15.52 -2.88
C LEU A 198 -20.44 16.41 -2.69
N HIS A 199 -19.93 17.04 -3.76
CA HIS A 199 -18.87 18.03 -3.67
C HIS A 199 -19.22 19.28 -4.49
N ASP A 200 -18.67 20.42 -4.09
CA ASP A 200 -18.70 21.69 -4.84
C ASP A 200 -17.29 22.06 -5.34
N ASP A 201 -17.19 23.09 -6.19
CA ASP A 201 -15.94 23.49 -6.84
C ASP A 201 -14.89 24.04 -5.86
N ALA A 202 -15.30 24.69 -4.77
CA ALA A 202 -14.37 25.17 -3.76
C ALA A 202 -13.66 24.00 -3.06
N GLN A 203 -14.32 22.84 -3.01
CA GLN A 203 -13.77 21.64 -2.38
C GLN A 203 -12.63 20.99 -3.16
N GLU A 204 -12.38 21.36 -4.40
CA GLU A 204 -11.20 20.87 -5.13
C GLU A 204 -9.89 21.29 -4.41
N ALA A 205 -9.91 22.39 -3.64
CA ALA A 205 -8.76 22.84 -2.86
C ALA A 205 -8.28 21.82 -1.83
N ILE A 206 -9.18 21.05 -1.17
CA ILE A 206 -8.75 20.04 -0.19
C ILE A 206 -8.03 18.85 -0.82
N TRP A 207 -8.06 18.71 -2.14
CA TRP A 207 -7.30 17.70 -2.89
C TRP A 207 -6.07 18.27 -3.61
N ASN A 208 -5.65 19.50 -3.27
CA ASN A 208 -4.61 20.28 -3.95
C ASN A 208 -4.94 20.56 -5.43
N LEU A 209 -6.22 20.82 -5.71
CA LEU A 209 -6.74 21.15 -7.05
C LEU A 209 -7.53 22.47 -7.02
N GLU A 210 -7.09 23.44 -6.24
CA GLU A 210 -7.73 24.76 -6.18
C GLU A 210 -7.87 25.37 -7.59
N GLY A 211 -9.08 25.85 -7.90
CA GLY A 211 -9.41 26.41 -9.22
C GLY A 211 -9.66 25.37 -10.33
N ALA A 212 -9.66 24.07 -10.00
CA ALA A 212 -9.96 23.05 -10.99
C ALA A 212 -11.39 23.19 -11.54
N ARG A 213 -11.53 22.97 -12.85
CA ARG A 213 -12.81 22.92 -13.55
C ARG A 213 -13.13 21.47 -13.88
N CYS A 214 -14.27 21.01 -13.43
CA CYS A 214 -14.72 19.65 -13.69
C CYS A 214 -16.25 19.59 -13.79
N THR A 215 -16.73 18.48 -14.34
CA THR A 215 -18.14 18.10 -14.29
C THR A 215 -18.26 16.81 -13.49
N ARG A 216 -19.27 16.74 -12.63
CA ARG A 216 -19.45 15.62 -11.69
C ARG A 216 -20.88 15.10 -11.68
N ARG A 217 -21.02 13.80 -11.45
CA ARG A 217 -22.32 13.12 -11.23
C ARG A 217 -22.18 12.12 -10.10
N VAL A 218 -23.19 12.09 -9.24
CA VAL A 218 -23.25 11.17 -8.11
C VAL A 218 -24.25 10.07 -8.42
N PHE A 219 -23.84 8.84 -8.14
CA PHE A 219 -24.59 7.63 -8.43
C PHE A 219 -24.83 6.83 -7.15
N MET A 220 -25.99 6.17 -7.13
CA MET A 220 -26.41 5.27 -6.07
C MET A 220 -26.89 3.96 -6.69
N GLY A 221 -26.69 2.83 -6.00
CA GLY A 221 -27.04 1.50 -6.50
C GLY A 221 -28.52 1.36 -6.86
N GLY A 222 -29.44 2.01 -6.13
CA GLY A 222 -30.88 1.94 -6.35
C GLY A 222 -31.59 0.74 -5.69
N SER A 223 -30.91 0.07 -4.76
CA SER A 223 -31.35 -1.13 -4.02
C SER A 223 -32.18 -0.84 -2.76
N GLY A 224 -32.20 0.42 -2.30
CA GLY A 224 -32.77 0.80 -0.99
C GLY A 224 -31.89 0.43 0.21
N ASN A 225 -30.81 -0.35 0.00
CA ASN A 225 -29.84 -0.79 1.01
C ASN A 225 -28.43 -0.25 0.71
N GLU A 226 -28.37 1.01 0.30
CA GLU A 226 -27.16 1.68 -0.17
C GLU A 226 -26.16 1.89 0.95
N THR A 227 -24.93 1.49 0.72
CA THR A 227 -23.84 1.59 1.70
C THR A 227 -22.79 2.61 1.28
N MET A 228 -22.65 2.86 -0.01
CA MET A 228 -21.67 3.79 -0.59
C MET A 228 -22.25 4.48 -1.83
N LEU A 229 -21.81 5.70 -2.07
CA LEU A 229 -22.01 6.47 -3.30
C LEU A 229 -20.83 6.26 -4.25
N LEU A 230 -21.08 6.36 -5.55
CA LEU A 230 -20.04 6.48 -6.56
C LEU A 230 -20.15 7.85 -7.19
N GLU A 231 -19.09 8.65 -7.13
CA GLU A 231 -19.01 9.91 -7.84
C GLU A 231 -18.14 9.73 -9.09
N ALA A 232 -18.64 10.11 -10.26
CA ALA A 232 -17.83 10.20 -11.47
C ALA A 232 -17.51 11.66 -11.75
N VAL A 233 -16.24 11.97 -11.98
CA VAL A 233 -15.76 13.33 -12.23
C VAL A 233 -14.94 13.35 -13.51
N GLN A 234 -15.27 14.24 -14.44
CA GLN A 234 -14.45 14.56 -15.59
C GLN A 234 -13.80 15.92 -15.37
N TYR A 235 -12.49 15.92 -15.20
CA TYR A 235 -11.70 17.13 -15.08
C TYR A 235 -11.42 17.72 -16.47
N HIS A 236 -11.71 19.01 -16.62
CA HIS A 236 -11.42 19.78 -17.83
C HIS A 236 -10.14 20.61 -17.66
N ASP A 237 -9.80 20.96 -16.42
CA ASP A 237 -8.62 21.75 -16.09
C ASP A 237 -8.27 21.58 -14.60
N PRO A 238 -7.09 21.11 -14.22
CA PRO A 238 -6.11 20.45 -15.09
C PRO A 238 -6.64 19.09 -15.57
N LEU A 239 -6.23 18.68 -16.77
CA LEU A 239 -6.56 17.34 -17.27
C LEU A 239 -5.89 16.25 -16.41
N GLY A 240 -6.67 15.19 -16.16
CA GLY A 240 -6.18 13.97 -15.50
C GLY A 240 -5.21 13.19 -16.39
N GLN A 241 -4.13 12.69 -15.80
CA GLN A 241 -3.21 11.81 -16.52
C GLN A 241 -3.82 10.40 -16.68
N PRO A 242 -3.59 9.73 -17.82
CA PRO A 242 -4.01 8.34 -17.97
C PRO A 242 -3.19 7.40 -17.08
N PHE A 243 -3.63 6.14 -17.01
CA PHE A 243 -2.82 5.10 -16.36
C PHE A 243 -1.41 5.05 -16.99
N PRO A 244 -0.36 4.86 -16.16
CA PRO A 244 1.00 4.71 -16.68
C PRO A 244 1.11 3.56 -17.70
N THR A 245 2.00 3.70 -18.67
CA THR A 245 2.30 2.64 -19.63
C THR A 245 2.64 1.33 -18.90
N GLY A 246 1.94 0.25 -19.25
CA GLY A 246 2.14 -1.06 -18.61
C GLY A 246 1.47 -1.20 -17.24
N TYR A 247 0.55 -0.30 -16.87
CA TYR A 247 -0.28 -0.45 -15.68
C TYR A 247 -0.98 -1.81 -15.64
N ARG A 248 -0.94 -2.43 -14.47
CA ARG A 248 -1.67 -3.65 -14.15
C ARG A 248 -2.57 -3.39 -12.96
N LEU A 249 -3.71 -4.09 -12.92
CA LEU A 249 -4.69 -3.95 -11.85
C LEU A 249 -4.09 -4.08 -10.44
N CYS A 250 -3.01 -4.86 -10.28
CA CYS A 250 -2.29 -5.04 -9.02
C CYS A 250 -1.38 -3.87 -8.58
N ASP A 251 -1.16 -2.84 -9.40
CA ASP A 251 -0.27 -1.72 -9.07
C ASP A 251 -0.89 -0.78 -8.01
N GLN A 252 -0.05 -0.12 -7.21
CA GLN A 252 -0.42 0.63 -6.00
C GLN A 252 -1.47 1.73 -6.27
N ARG A 253 -2.75 1.48 -5.99
CA ARG A 253 -3.91 2.37 -6.18
C ARG A 253 -5.14 1.82 -5.43
N ILE A 254 -6.28 2.52 -5.52
CA ILE A 254 -7.58 1.83 -5.48
C ILE A 254 -7.66 0.95 -6.73
N LEU A 255 -7.82 -0.35 -6.50
CA LEU A 255 -7.75 -1.39 -7.51
C LEU A 255 -9.07 -1.49 -8.30
N ASN A 256 -10.18 -1.65 -7.59
CA ASN A 256 -11.51 -1.70 -8.14
C ASN A 256 -12.54 -1.37 -7.06
N VAL A 257 -13.81 -1.40 -7.47
CA VAL A 257 -14.97 -1.36 -6.59
C VAL A 257 -15.83 -2.58 -6.86
N ALA A 258 -16.55 -3.07 -5.85
CA ALA A 258 -17.45 -4.21 -6.02
C ALA A 258 -18.91 -3.87 -5.70
N PHE A 259 -19.79 -4.54 -6.45
CA PHE A 259 -21.22 -4.58 -6.21
C PHE A 259 -21.60 -5.96 -5.69
N GLY A 260 -22.24 -5.99 -4.53
CA GLY A 260 -22.52 -7.23 -3.81
C GLY A 260 -24.00 -7.49 -3.65
N ASP A 261 -24.47 -8.65 -4.10
CA ASP A 261 -25.82 -9.12 -3.79
C ASP A 261 -25.83 -9.84 -2.42
N PRO A 262 -26.47 -9.27 -1.37
CA PRO A 262 -26.57 -9.92 -0.07
C PRO A 262 -27.58 -11.09 -0.07
N SER A 263 -28.44 -11.19 -1.09
CA SER A 263 -29.53 -12.16 -1.20
C SER A 263 -29.16 -13.41 -1.98
N GLY A 264 -28.13 -13.35 -2.85
CA GLY A 264 -27.60 -14.52 -3.55
C GLY A 264 -27.12 -14.24 -4.97
N PRO A 265 -26.95 -15.25 -5.83
CA PRO A 265 -26.30 -15.07 -7.14
C PRO A 265 -27.17 -14.41 -8.22
N ALA A 266 -28.44 -14.10 -7.95
CA ALA A 266 -29.38 -13.64 -8.96
C ALA A 266 -29.07 -12.22 -9.45
N GLY A 267 -28.83 -11.27 -8.53
CA GLY A 267 -28.46 -9.90 -8.86
C GLY A 267 -27.13 -9.84 -9.60
N LEU A 268 -26.13 -10.64 -9.19
CA LEU A 268 -24.86 -10.77 -9.92
C LEU A 268 -25.09 -11.18 -11.38
N ARG A 269 -25.87 -12.24 -11.63
CA ARG A 269 -26.15 -12.70 -13.01
C ARG A 269 -26.86 -11.64 -13.84
N SER A 270 -27.80 -10.92 -13.22
CA SER A 270 -28.57 -9.85 -13.86
C SER A 270 -27.67 -8.66 -14.23
N MET A 271 -26.88 -8.16 -13.28
CA MET A 271 -25.93 -7.07 -13.48
C MET A 271 -24.86 -7.44 -14.50
N ARG A 272 -24.27 -8.64 -14.42
CA ARG A 272 -23.30 -9.14 -15.42
C ARG A 272 -23.88 -9.10 -16.83
N ARG A 273 -25.11 -9.54 -17.02
CA ARG A 273 -25.75 -9.55 -18.35
C ARG A 273 -25.91 -8.14 -18.90
N ARG A 274 -26.36 -7.19 -18.08
CA ARG A 274 -26.48 -5.77 -18.48
C ARG A 274 -25.13 -5.15 -18.78
N ALA A 275 -24.13 -5.38 -17.93
CA ALA A 275 -22.78 -4.87 -18.14
C ALA A 275 -22.19 -5.35 -19.47
N LEU A 276 -22.31 -6.64 -19.79
CA LEU A 276 -21.87 -7.19 -21.08
C LEU A 276 -22.65 -6.60 -22.27
N ALA A 277 -23.97 -6.43 -22.13
CA ALA A 277 -24.79 -5.78 -23.16
C ALA A 277 -24.43 -4.29 -23.36
N ALA A 278 -23.91 -3.64 -22.31
CA ALA A 278 -23.40 -2.28 -22.34
C ALA A 278 -21.92 -2.18 -22.77
N GLY A 279 -21.33 -3.27 -23.28
CA GLY A 279 -19.98 -3.29 -23.84
C GLY A 279 -18.86 -3.61 -22.85
N ALA A 280 -19.18 -4.07 -21.63
CA ALA A 280 -18.14 -4.53 -20.71
C ALA A 280 -17.45 -5.80 -21.22
N THR A 281 -16.16 -5.93 -20.90
CA THR A 281 -15.36 -7.12 -21.20
C THR A 281 -15.07 -7.90 -19.91
N PRO A 282 -15.30 -9.23 -19.86
CA PRO A 282 -15.01 -10.00 -18.66
C PRO A 282 -13.51 -10.31 -18.55
N ASN A 283 -12.93 -10.12 -17.36
CA ASN A 283 -11.53 -10.49 -17.10
C ASN A 283 -11.36 -11.99 -16.88
N CYS A 284 -12.41 -12.64 -16.36
CA CYS A 284 -12.42 -14.06 -16.05
C CYS A 284 -13.80 -14.69 -16.29
N PRO A 285 -13.87 -16.03 -16.43
CA PRO A 285 -15.13 -16.75 -16.28
C PRO A 285 -15.77 -16.45 -14.92
N HIS A 286 -17.09 -16.62 -14.80
CA HIS A 286 -17.79 -16.48 -13.53
C HIS A 286 -17.30 -17.55 -12.54
N ILE A 287 -16.76 -17.11 -11.40
CA ILE A 287 -16.23 -18.00 -10.36
C ILE A 287 -17.33 -18.30 -9.35
N GLN A 288 -17.56 -19.58 -9.09
CA GLN A 288 -18.49 -20.05 -8.06
C GLN A 288 -17.74 -20.90 -7.03
N MET A 289 -17.89 -20.54 -5.75
CA MET A 289 -17.19 -21.13 -4.61
C MET A 289 -18.17 -21.69 -3.57
N GLY A 290 -19.33 -22.20 -4.01
CA GLY A 290 -20.38 -22.81 -3.18
C GLY A 290 -21.13 -21.84 -2.25
N VAL A 291 -20.41 -21.09 -1.42
CA VAL A 291 -20.93 -20.10 -0.46
C VAL A 291 -20.72 -18.66 -0.91
N ALA A 292 -20.08 -18.43 -2.05
CA ALA A 292 -19.91 -17.14 -2.68
C ALA A 292 -19.59 -17.30 -4.17
N GLY A 293 -19.59 -16.20 -4.90
CA GLY A 293 -19.08 -16.14 -6.27
C GLY A 293 -18.77 -14.72 -6.67
N CYS A 294 -17.87 -14.58 -7.64
CA CYS A 294 -17.44 -13.28 -8.14
C CYS A 294 -17.13 -13.32 -9.64
N VAL A 295 -17.15 -12.14 -10.25
CA VAL A 295 -16.70 -11.90 -11.61
C VAL A 295 -16.14 -10.49 -11.71
N TYR A 296 -15.08 -10.33 -12.49
CA TYR A 296 -14.49 -9.02 -12.79
C TYR A 296 -14.80 -8.67 -14.23
N VAL A 297 -15.22 -7.44 -14.45
CA VAL A 297 -15.44 -6.86 -15.78
C VAL A 297 -14.71 -5.53 -15.89
N GLN A 298 -14.30 -5.18 -17.09
CA GLN A 298 -13.86 -3.84 -17.46
C GLN A 298 -14.96 -3.15 -18.24
N ASP A 299 -15.25 -1.90 -17.91
CA ASP A 299 -16.16 -1.08 -18.71
C ASP A 299 -15.52 -0.68 -20.06
N PRO A 300 -16.27 -0.01 -20.97
CA PRO A 300 -15.74 0.43 -22.25
C PRO A 300 -14.55 1.41 -22.18
N LEU A 301 -14.29 2.02 -21.00
CA LEU A 301 -13.15 2.91 -20.76
C LEU A 301 -11.98 2.20 -20.07
N GLY A 302 -12.12 0.91 -19.75
CA GLY A 302 -11.09 0.09 -19.11
C GLY A 302 -11.10 0.12 -17.57
N PHE A 303 -12.13 0.69 -16.94
CA PHE A 303 -12.25 0.69 -15.48
C PHE A 303 -12.77 -0.64 -14.95
N SER A 304 -12.12 -1.18 -13.92
CA SER A 304 -12.46 -2.49 -13.36
C SER A 304 -13.63 -2.40 -12.37
N PHE A 305 -14.58 -3.31 -12.50
CA PHE A 305 -15.70 -3.52 -11.59
C PHE A 305 -15.77 -5.00 -11.19
N GLU A 306 -15.99 -5.27 -9.92
CA GLU A 306 -16.30 -6.61 -9.42
C GLU A 306 -17.80 -6.74 -9.15
N PHE A 307 -18.38 -7.88 -9.50
CA PHE A 307 -19.71 -8.27 -9.04
C PHE A 307 -19.55 -9.50 -8.18
N MET A 308 -20.17 -9.50 -6.99
CA MET A 308 -20.02 -10.59 -6.04
C MET A 308 -21.34 -10.92 -5.32
N TRP A 309 -21.40 -12.11 -4.75
CA TRP A 309 -22.42 -12.48 -3.78
C TRP A 309 -21.78 -13.39 -2.73
N ALA A 310 -22.31 -13.37 -1.51
CA ALA A 310 -21.93 -14.32 -0.48
C ALA A 310 -23.15 -14.77 0.31
N ARG A 311 -23.17 -16.06 0.69
CA ARG A 311 -24.22 -16.61 1.53
C ARG A 311 -24.12 -16.04 2.94
N TRP A 312 -25.26 -15.65 3.50
CA TRP A 312 -25.34 -15.16 4.88
C TRP A 312 -24.61 -16.06 5.89
N LYS A 313 -24.02 -15.44 6.92
CA LYS A 313 -23.13 -16.04 7.92
C LYS A 313 -21.83 -16.58 7.33
N LEU A 314 -21.84 -17.79 6.76
CA LEU A 314 -20.61 -18.50 6.40
C LEU A 314 -19.85 -17.79 5.28
N GLY A 315 -20.53 -17.38 4.20
CA GLY A 315 -19.92 -16.60 3.13
C GLY A 315 -19.44 -15.24 3.64
N HIS A 316 -20.29 -14.52 4.38
CA HIS A 316 -19.91 -13.21 4.93
C HIS A 316 -18.66 -13.28 5.82
N ARG A 317 -18.52 -14.32 6.65
CA ARG A 317 -17.32 -14.52 7.48
C ARG A 317 -16.09 -14.86 6.64
N LEU A 318 -16.23 -15.75 5.65
CA LEU A 318 -15.11 -16.21 4.82
C LEU A 318 -14.56 -15.12 3.88
N PHE A 319 -15.42 -14.20 3.44
CA PHE A 319 -15.09 -13.12 2.51
C PHE A 319 -14.99 -11.74 3.17
N GLY A 320 -14.94 -11.68 4.51
CA GLY A 320 -14.51 -10.48 5.22
C GLY A 320 -15.59 -9.46 5.59
N PHE A 321 -16.88 -9.79 5.47
CA PHE A 321 -17.98 -8.87 5.80
C PHE A 321 -18.38 -8.87 7.29
N LEU A 322 -17.81 -9.77 8.10
CA LEU A 322 -18.05 -9.84 9.54
C LEU A 322 -16.75 -9.57 10.32
N PRO A 323 -16.81 -8.81 11.44
CA PRO A 323 -15.67 -8.63 12.32
C PRO A 323 -15.09 -9.98 12.76
N SER A 324 -13.76 -10.03 12.86
CA SER A 324 -13.04 -11.21 13.31
C SER A 324 -11.78 -10.81 14.08
N PRO A 325 -11.34 -11.59 15.08
CA PRO A 325 -10.11 -11.30 15.81
C PRO A 325 -8.90 -11.18 14.88
N ILE A 326 -8.10 -10.13 15.06
CA ILE A 326 -6.95 -9.83 14.20
C ILE A 326 -5.94 -10.98 14.12
N GLN A 327 -5.83 -11.77 15.19
CA GLN A 327 -4.93 -12.92 15.30
C GLN A 327 -5.32 -14.07 14.35
N GLN A 328 -6.59 -14.14 13.91
CA GLN A 328 -7.07 -15.17 12.99
C GLN A 328 -6.73 -14.86 11.53
N ARG A 329 -6.26 -13.65 11.22
CA ARG A 329 -5.95 -13.25 9.83
C ARG A 329 -4.70 -13.96 9.31
N PRO A 330 -4.72 -14.40 8.04
CA PRO A 330 -3.54 -14.97 7.42
C PRO A 330 -2.46 -13.89 7.24
N GLN A 331 -1.26 -14.13 7.76
CA GLN A 331 -0.20 -13.11 7.72
C GLN A 331 0.54 -13.10 6.36
N ALA A 332 0.81 -11.94 5.77
CA ALA A 332 1.64 -11.82 4.57
C ALA A 332 3.11 -12.15 4.87
N ASP A 333 3.66 -11.50 5.90
CA ASP A 333 4.93 -11.81 6.55
C ASP A 333 4.74 -12.67 7.82
N ASN A 334 5.70 -13.51 8.18
CA ASN A 334 5.63 -14.31 9.41
C ASN A 334 6.95 -14.41 10.18
N GLN A 335 7.95 -13.65 9.75
CA GLN A 335 9.23 -13.47 10.43
C GLN A 335 9.47 -11.98 10.58
N GLN A 336 10.01 -11.59 11.72
CA GLN A 336 10.39 -10.21 11.99
C GLN A 336 11.58 -10.13 12.95
N PHE A 337 12.34 -9.05 12.85
CA PHE A 337 13.36 -8.68 13.84
C PHE A 337 13.64 -7.18 13.76
N VAL A 338 14.19 -6.64 14.84
CA VAL A 338 14.67 -5.26 14.94
C VAL A 338 16.11 -5.30 15.41
N VAL A 339 16.96 -4.50 14.80
CA VAL A 339 18.31 -4.24 15.30
C VAL A 339 18.43 -2.75 15.58
N THR A 340 18.97 -2.41 16.75
CA THR A 340 19.18 -1.02 17.18
C THR A 340 20.66 -0.78 17.42
N THR A 341 21.16 0.39 17.06
CA THR A 341 22.49 0.86 17.47
C THR A 341 22.45 2.35 17.78
N GLU A 342 23.36 2.82 18.63
CA GLU A 342 23.52 4.22 18.97
C GLU A 342 24.88 4.69 18.47
N ILE A 343 24.91 5.81 17.76
CA ILE A 343 26.10 6.33 17.06
C ILE A 343 26.38 7.73 17.59
N ALA A 344 27.63 8.01 17.95
CA ALA A 344 28.07 9.32 18.45
C ALA A 344 28.29 10.29 17.29
N ALA A 345 27.25 10.50 16.48
CA ALA A 345 27.27 11.39 15.33
C ALA A 345 25.91 12.09 15.12
N PRO A 346 25.89 13.28 14.50
CA PRO A 346 24.65 13.99 14.19
C PRO A 346 23.73 13.20 13.26
N ILE A 347 22.42 13.40 13.42
CA ILE A 347 21.38 12.67 12.67
C ILE A 347 21.54 12.83 11.16
N ALA A 348 21.95 14.01 10.68
CA ALA A 348 22.19 14.27 9.26
C ALA A 348 23.34 13.41 8.70
N SER A 349 24.46 13.31 9.43
CA SER A 349 25.61 12.49 9.00
C SER A 349 25.26 11.01 9.02
N VAL A 350 24.55 10.55 10.05
CA VAL A 350 24.07 9.15 10.15
C VAL A 350 23.08 8.83 9.04
N PHE A 351 22.06 9.66 8.84
CA PHE A 351 21.03 9.44 7.83
C PHE A 351 21.61 9.47 6.42
N SER A 352 22.47 10.45 6.12
CA SER A 352 23.17 10.53 4.83
C SER A 352 23.96 9.25 4.54
N ARG A 353 24.70 8.73 5.53
CA ARG A 353 25.51 7.53 5.36
C ARG A 353 24.69 6.25 5.20
N VAL A 354 23.62 6.08 6.00
CA VAL A 354 22.78 4.86 5.96
C VAL A 354 21.83 4.84 4.76
N SER A 355 21.51 6.00 4.19
CA SER A 355 20.70 6.15 2.98
C SER A 355 21.50 6.24 1.68
N ASP A 356 22.84 6.28 1.75
CA ASP A 356 23.69 6.22 0.55
C ASP A 356 23.67 4.81 -0.06
N HIS A 357 22.77 4.60 -1.01
CA HIS A 357 22.53 3.29 -1.62
C HIS A 357 23.66 2.86 -2.55
N ALA A 358 24.39 3.79 -3.15
CA ALA A 358 25.52 3.47 -4.02
C ALA A 358 26.70 2.97 -3.18
N ASN A 359 26.98 3.59 -2.04
CA ASN A 359 28.16 3.32 -1.23
C ASN A 359 27.89 2.49 0.04
N LEU A 360 26.71 1.85 0.13
CA LEU A 360 26.34 0.95 1.23
C LEU A 360 27.38 -0.16 1.46
N GLY A 361 28.05 -0.60 0.39
CA GLY A 361 29.04 -1.68 0.43
C GLY A 361 30.29 -1.35 1.25
N ASP A 362 30.63 -0.06 1.39
CA ASP A 362 31.86 0.41 2.04
C ASP A 362 31.91 0.10 3.54
N TRP A 363 30.75 -0.08 4.17
CA TRP A 363 30.63 -0.22 5.62
C TRP A 363 29.73 -1.37 6.07
N SER A 364 28.79 -1.82 5.23
CA SER A 364 27.76 -2.77 5.67
C SER A 364 28.21 -4.23 5.73
N GLY A 365 29.29 -4.60 5.02
CA GLY A 365 29.69 -6.00 4.86
C GLY A 365 28.66 -6.88 4.13
N LEU A 366 27.63 -6.27 3.50
CA LEU A 366 26.57 -7.00 2.79
C LEU A 366 26.96 -7.40 1.36
N GLY A 367 27.98 -6.75 0.80
CA GLY A 367 28.44 -6.94 -0.57
C GLY A 367 28.66 -5.61 -1.28
N ALA A 368 29.14 -5.67 -2.53
CA ALA A 368 29.29 -4.47 -3.35
C ALA A 368 27.89 -3.92 -3.69
N SER A 369 27.68 -2.62 -3.42
CA SER A 369 26.40 -1.96 -3.69
C SER A 369 26.53 -1.03 -4.90
N ARG A 370 25.43 -0.84 -5.62
CA ARG A 370 25.31 0.20 -6.65
C ARG A 370 23.86 0.64 -6.82
N LEU A 371 23.66 1.87 -7.27
CA LEU A 371 22.36 2.36 -7.67
C LEU A 371 22.04 1.86 -9.08
N LEU A 372 20.96 1.09 -9.24
CA LEU A 372 20.47 0.56 -10.52
C LEU A 372 19.46 1.49 -11.18
N ARG A 373 18.67 2.19 -10.38
CA ARG A 373 17.70 3.21 -10.82
C ARG A 373 17.63 4.30 -9.77
N ALA A 374 17.69 5.57 -10.18
CA ALA A 374 17.49 6.71 -9.29
C ALA A 374 16.04 6.78 -8.80
N GLY A 375 15.85 7.37 -7.63
CA GLY A 375 14.53 7.70 -7.12
C GLY A 375 13.84 8.82 -7.88
N ASP A 376 12.56 8.98 -7.59
CA ASP A 376 11.61 9.87 -8.27
C ASP A 376 12.03 11.35 -8.20
N THR A 377 12.37 11.83 -7.00
CA THR A 377 12.72 13.24 -6.73
C THR A 377 14.15 13.42 -6.24
N ALA A 378 14.78 12.35 -5.74
CA ALA A 378 16.15 12.33 -5.27
C ALA A 378 16.78 10.97 -5.61
N ALA A 379 18.09 10.93 -5.87
CA ALA A 379 18.78 9.72 -6.33
C ALA A 379 18.56 8.51 -5.40
N ASN A 380 18.61 8.70 -4.08
CA ASN A 380 18.35 7.67 -3.06
C ASN A 380 16.90 7.69 -2.53
N GLY A 381 16.02 8.51 -3.11
CA GLY A 381 14.65 8.69 -2.65
C GLY A 381 13.72 7.53 -3.02
N ARG A 382 12.42 7.73 -2.78
CA ARG A 382 11.37 6.80 -3.20
C ARG A 382 11.52 6.43 -4.68
N GLY A 383 11.35 5.16 -5.03
CA GLY A 383 11.53 4.63 -6.39
C GLY A 383 12.97 4.20 -6.71
N ALA A 384 13.95 4.61 -5.90
CA ALA A 384 15.33 4.20 -6.09
C ALA A 384 15.46 2.68 -5.98
N VAL A 385 16.22 2.07 -6.90
CA VAL A 385 16.53 0.64 -6.87
C VAL A 385 18.03 0.48 -6.70
N ARG A 386 18.44 -0.24 -5.66
CA ARG A 386 19.84 -0.62 -5.44
C ARG A 386 20.06 -2.10 -5.69
N GLY A 387 21.24 -2.43 -6.19
CA GLY A 387 21.73 -3.78 -6.38
C GLY A 387 22.86 -4.07 -5.39
N ILE A 388 22.70 -5.12 -4.58
CA ILE A 388 23.71 -5.58 -3.64
C ILE A 388 24.23 -6.93 -4.12
N ARG A 389 25.49 -6.97 -4.56
CA ARG A 389 26.15 -8.19 -5.05
C ARG A 389 26.96 -8.83 -3.92
N GLY A 390 26.50 -10.01 -3.51
CA GLY A 390 27.20 -10.87 -2.56
C GLY A 390 27.58 -12.22 -3.17
N PRO A 391 28.16 -13.14 -2.37
CA PRO A 391 28.60 -14.46 -2.85
C PRO A 391 27.47 -15.35 -3.37
N LEU A 392 26.23 -15.11 -2.92
CA LEU A 392 25.04 -15.91 -3.27
C LEU A 392 24.21 -15.31 -4.41
N GLY A 393 24.73 -14.28 -5.08
CA GLY A 393 24.05 -13.58 -6.17
C GLY A 393 23.76 -12.11 -5.84
N GLU A 394 22.88 -11.51 -6.64
CA GLU A 394 22.54 -10.09 -6.58
C GLU A 394 21.11 -9.87 -6.06
N ILE A 395 20.99 -9.06 -5.01
CA ILE A 395 19.73 -8.67 -4.40
C ILE A 395 19.35 -7.29 -4.94
N HIS A 396 18.09 -7.13 -5.33
CA HIS A 396 17.57 -5.82 -5.73
C HIS A 396 16.57 -5.33 -4.69
N GLU A 397 16.76 -4.11 -4.22
CA GLU A 397 15.92 -3.47 -3.21
C GLU A 397 15.38 -2.15 -3.76
N GLU A 398 14.07 -1.94 -3.62
CA GLU A 398 13.39 -0.72 -4.06
C GLU A 398 12.91 0.08 -2.86
N VAL A 399 13.25 1.37 -2.83
CA VAL A 399 12.79 2.32 -1.81
C VAL A 399 11.33 2.67 -2.05
N THR A 400 10.49 2.48 -1.04
CA THR A 400 9.04 2.71 -1.11
C THR A 400 8.59 3.97 -0.38
N HIS A 401 9.40 4.45 0.56
CA HIS A 401 9.15 5.67 1.34
C HIS A 401 10.49 6.27 1.77
N PHE A 402 10.58 7.60 1.81
CA PHE A 402 11.82 8.30 2.14
C PHE A 402 11.49 9.67 2.76
N VAL A 403 11.87 9.85 4.03
CA VAL A 403 11.75 11.11 4.76
C VAL A 403 13.15 11.47 5.26
N PRO A 404 13.80 12.52 4.70
CA PRO A 404 15.14 12.92 5.07
C PRO A 404 15.30 13.10 6.59
N ASN A 405 16.40 12.58 7.15
CA ASN A 405 16.75 12.67 8.57
C ASN A 405 15.73 12.04 9.55
N THR A 406 14.80 11.22 9.05
CA THR A 406 13.80 10.54 9.89
C THR A 406 13.76 9.06 9.58
N SER A 407 13.41 8.65 8.36
CA SER A 407 13.32 7.24 8.02
C SER A 407 13.27 6.99 6.51
N TYR A 408 13.60 5.77 6.10
CA TYR A 408 13.28 5.26 4.78
C TYR A 408 12.84 3.80 4.84
N ARG A 409 11.99 3.39 3.89
CA ARG A 409 11.51 2.02 3.76
C ARG A 409 11.88 1.46 2.40
N TYR A 410 12.17 0.17 2.37
CA TYR A 410 12.46 -0.54 1.13
C TYR A 410 11.90 -1.95 1.15
N ARG A 411 11.76 -2.54 -0.03
CA ARG A 411 11.35 -3.93 -0.25
C ARG A 411 12.36 -4.65 -1.12
N VAL A 412 12.50 -5.95 -0.93
CA VAL A 412 13.30 -6.79 -1.84
C VAL A 412 12.42 -7.21 -3.01
N ILE A 413 12.85 -6.88 -4.23
CA ILE A 413 12.14 -7.20 -5.47
C ILE A 413 12.82 -8.33 -6.26
N LYS A 414 14.08 -8.68 -5.93
CA LYS A 414 14.84 -9.77 -6.56
C LYS A 414 15.94 -10.29 -5.63
N GLY A 415 16.27 -11.58 -5.76
CA GLY A 415 17.53 -12.15 -5.24
C GLY A 415 17.46 -12.89 -3.90
N LEU A 416 16.37 -12.74 -3.12
CA LEU A 416 16.19 -13.49 -1.87
C LEU A 416 15.05 -14.53 -1.95
N PRO A 417 15.17 -15.69 -1.27
CA PRO A 417 14.12 -16.70 -1.20
C PRO A 417 13.02 -16.33 -0.19
N VAL A 418 12.51 -15.11 -0.27
CA VAL A 418 11.51 -14.52 0.63
C VAL A 418 10.32 -13.93 -0.14
N ARG A 419 9.20 -13.74 0.55
CA ARG A 419 8.00 -13.03 0.10
C ARG A 419 7.72 -11.86 1.04
N CYS A 420 7.11 -10.80 0.51
CA CYS A 420 6.72 -9.60 1.27
C CYS A 420 7.84 -9.08 2.18
N TYR A 421 9.09 -9.14 1.72
CA TYR A 421 10.19 -8.59 2.47
C TYR A 421 10.06 -7.08 2.48
N THR A 422 9.95 -6.51 3.67
CA THR A 422 9.94 -5.08 3.91
C THR A 422 10.93 -4.76 5.01
N ALA A 423 11.60 -3.63 4.87
CA ALA A 423 12.50 -3.12 5.88
C ALA A 423 12.30 -1.61 6.05
N GLU A 424 12.47 -1.15 7.28
CA GLU A 424 12.42 0.26 7.67
C GLU A 424 13.68 0.58 8.45
N VAL A 425 14.36 1.64 8.01
CA VAL A 425 15.46 2.26 8.73
C VAL A 425 14.95 3.58 9.26
N ALA A 426 14.90 3.74 10.57
CA ALA A 426 14.51 4.98 11.24
C ALA A 426 15.67 5.49 12.11
N VAL A 427 15.76 6.81 12.24
CA VAL A 427 16.76 7.49 13.07
C VAL A 427 16.06 8.44 14.03
N GLU A 428 16.56 8.49 15.27
CA GLU A 428 16.07 9.40 16.30
C GLU A 428 17.24 10.01 17.08
N PRO A 429 17.12 11.27 17.56
CA PRO A 429 18.11 11.84 18.46
C PRO A 429 18.24 11.02 19.76
N CYS A 430 19.46 10.85 20.25
CA CYS A 430 19.72 10.25 21.56
C CYS A 430 20.96 10.87 22.23
N THR A 431 21.32 10.37 23.43
CA THR A 431 22.55 10.74 24.13
C THR A 431 23.51 9.56 24.15
N VAL A 432 24.73 9.75 23.64
CA VAL A 432 25.81 8.74 23.64
C VAL A 432 27.00 9.33 24.37
N ASN A 433 27.46 8.66 25.44
CA ASN A 433 28.59 9.13 26.26
C ASN A 433 28.44 10.59 26.75
N GLY A 434 27.22 11.01 27.09
CA GLY A 434 26.93 12.37 27.54
C GLY A 434 26.87 13.43 26.44
N GLN A 435 26.99 13.05 25.17
CA GLN A 435 26.92 13.94 24.01
C GLN A 435 25.73 13.62 23.12
N ALA A 436 25.32 14.58 22.28
CA ALA A 436 24.28 14.36 21.28
C ALA A 436 24.72 13.27 20.29
N GLY A 437 23.87 12.28 20.10
CA GLY A 437 24.06 11.18 19.17
C GLY A 437 22.76 10.83 18.45
N THR A 438 22.81 9.73 17.71
CA THR A 438 21.67 9.25 16.94
C THR A 438 21.48 7.77 17.19
N ARG A 439 20.25 7.37 17.52
CA ARG A 439 19.84 5.98 17.55
C ARG A 439 19.27 5.59 16.19
N VAL A 440 19.73 4.46 15.68
CA VAL A 440 19.27 3.88 14.41
C VAL A 440 18.49 2.60 14.71
N HIS A 441 17.27 2.52 14.20
CA HIS A 441 16.43 1.32 14.25
C HIS A 441 16.31 0.73 12.85
N TRP A 442 16.68 -0.54 12.70
CA TRP A 442 16.49 -1.29 11.46
C TRP A 442 15.52 -2.45 11.69
N GLN A 443 14.28 -2.26 11.27
CA GLN A 443 13.23 -3.26 11.36
C GLN A 443 13.10 -4.01 10.05
N VAL A 444 12.96 -5.33 10.11
CA VAL A 444 12.78 -6.19 8.94
C VAL A 444 11.61 -7.14 9.19
N ARG A 445 10.76 -7.33 8.18
CA ARG A 445 9.70 -8.35 8.15
C ARG A 445 9.71 -9.07 6.82
N PHE A 446 9.41 -10.37 6.83
CA PHE A 446 9.31 -11.17 5.62
C PHE A 446 8.60 -12.51 5.88
N ARG A 447 8.36 -13.25 4.80
CA ARG A 447 7.98 -14.67 4.84
C ARG A 447 8.97 -15.50 4.03
N SER A 448 9.37 -16.66 4.53
CA SER A 448 10.20 -17.60 3.75
C SER A 448 9.41 -18.16 2.57
N ARG A 449 10.04 -18.25 1.38
CA ARG A 449 9.48 -18.99 0.24
C ARG A 449 9.51 -20.50 0.46
N ILE A 450 10.44 -20.97 1.30
CA ILE A 450 10.66 -22.38 1.58
C ILE A 450 10.06 -22.69 2.97
N PRO A 451 9.10 -23.62 3.06
CA PRO A 451 8.53 -24.05 4.34
C PRO A 451 9.62 -24.47 5.35
N GLY A 452 9.41 -24.18 6.63
CA GLY A 452 10.36 -24.53 7.71
C GLY A 452 11.61 -23.63 7.84
N LEU A 453 12.06 -22.95 6.77
CA LEU A 453 13.30 -22.15 6.80
C LEU A 453 13.14 -20.72 7.35
N GLY A 454 11.96 -20.33 7.82
CA GLY A 454 11.70 -18.98 8.32
C GLY A 454 12.65 -18.53 9.44
N GLY A 455 12.80 -19.36 10.48
CA GLY A 455 13.67 -19.04 11.62
C GLY A 455 15.15 -18.98 11.26
N VAL A 456 15.61 -19.87 10.38
CA VAL A 456 17.00 -19.90 9.89
C VAL A 456 17.32 -18.64 9.09
N LEU A 457 16.46 -18.28 8.13
CA LEU A 457 16.62 -17.04 7.36
C LEU A 457 16.57 -15.81 8.27
N ARG A 458 15.69 -15.80 9.28
CA ARG A 458 15.57 -14.71 10.25
C ARG A 458 16.88 -14.52 11.01
N HIS A 459 17.44 -15.61 11.54
CA HIS A 459 18.71 -15.56 12.27
C HIS A 459 19.87 -15.08 11.37
N ALA A 460 19.97 -15.59 10.14
CA ALA A 460 21.02 -15.20 9.21
C ALA A 460 20.91 -13.72 8.80
N LEU A 461 19.70 -13.23 8.50
CA LEU A 461 19.45 -11.82 8.16
C LEU A 461 19.70 -10.91 9.35
N HIS A 462 19.25 -11.28 10.55
CA HIS A 462 19.52 -10.54 11.78
C HIS A 462 21.02 -10.34 11.98
N LYS A 463 21.82 -11.42 11.93
CA LYS A 463 23.27 -11.35 12.09
C LYS A 463 23.94 -10.43 11.06
N LYS A 464 23.50 -10.49 9.79
CA LYS A 464 24.02 -9.61 8.73
C LYS A 464 23.70 -8.13 8.98
N ILE A 465 22.45 -7.82 9.33
CA ILE A 465 22.04 -6.43 9.61
C ILE A 465 22.70 -5.90 10.88
N SER A 466 22.87 -6.72 11.92
CA SER A 466 23.65 -6.35 13.10
C SER A 466 25.11 -6.04 12.76
N GLY A 467 25.75 -6.88 11.94
CA GLY A 467 27.12 -6.61 11.47
C GLY A 467 27.22 -5.31 10.67
N ALA A 468 26.23 -5.03 9.80
CA ALA A 468 26.18 -3.79 9.04
C ALA A 468 26.09 -2.56 9.95
N LEU A 469 25.22 -2.57 10.96
CA LEU A 469 25.11 -1.46 11.91
C LEU A 469 26.36 -1.26 12.77
N VAL A 470 27.08 -2.34 13.12
CA VAL A 470 28.40 -2.22 13.75
C VAL A 470 29.38 -1.50 12.81
N GLY A 471 29.43 -1.89 11.53
CA GLY A 471 30.27 -1.22 10.54
C GLY A 471 29.92 0.25 10.33
N LEU A 472 28.63 0.59 10.30
CA LEU A 472 28.16 1.98 10.24
C LEU A 472 28.67 2.79 11.44
N LYS A 473 28.49 2.24 12.65
CA LYS A 473 28.96 2.85 13.89
C LYS A 473 30.47 3.06 13.87
N THR A 474 31.25 2.05 13.49
CA THR A 474 32.72 2.18 13.42
C THR A 474 33.17 3.30 12.49
N VAL A 475 32.55 3.42 11.30
CA VAL A 475 32.92 4.46 10.33
C VAL A 475 32.56 5.87 10.83
N LEU A 476 31.45 6.01 11.56
CA LEU A 476 30.96 7.31 12.00
C LEU A 476 31.52 7.76 13.36
N ASP A 477 31.79 6.83 14.28
CA ASP A 477 32.45 7.11 15.57
C ASP A 477 33.96 7.39 15.41
N SER A 478 34.55 7.04 14.27
CA SER A 478 35.97 7.26 14.02
C SER A 478 36.29 8.77 13.97
N PRO A 479 37.30 9.28 14.71
CA PRO A 479 37.58 10.72 14.82
C PRO A 479 37.87 11.46 13.50
N ALA A 480 38.14 10.74 12.41
CA ALA A 480 38.34 11.30 11.07
C ALA A 480 37.04 11.79 10.39
N SER A 481 35.86 11.34 10.81
CA SER A 481 34.56 11.85 10.33
C SER A 481 34.27 13.24 10.91
N ASN A 482 34.49 13.40 12.22
CA ASN A 482 34.29 14.65 12.95
C ASN A 482 35.18 15.80 12.44
N GLN A 483 36.38 15.49 11.92
CA GLN A 483 37.24 16.50 11.29
C GLN A 483 36.78 16.92 9.88
N ARG A 484 36.18 16.02 9.09
CA ARG A 484 35.68 16.36 7.74
C ARG A 484 34.44 17.24 7.78
N ASP A 485 33.53 17.00 8.72
CA ASP A 485 32.34 17.84 8.91
C ASP A 485 32.70 19.21 9.50
N ALA A 486 33.72 19.29 10.36
CA ALA A 486 34.27 20.56 10.84
C ALA A 486 34.96 21.37 9.71
N LEU A 487 35.72 20.70 8.82
CA LEU A 487 36.42 21.32 7.69
C LEU A 487 35.50 21.73 6.52
N ALA A 488 34.34 21.06 6.35
CA ALA A 488 33.34 21.43 5.35
C ALA A 488 32.68 22.78 5.68
N ASN A 489 32.59 23.15 6.95
CA ASN A 489 32.10 24.45 7.40
C ASN A 489 33.15 25.58 7.32
N THR A 490 34.44 25.26 7.08
CA THR A 490 35.53 26.25 7.06
C THR A 490 36.14 26.50 5.68
N ARG A 491 35.70 25.82 4.61
CA ARG A 491 36.25 26.00 3.26
C ARG A 491 35.29 26.76 2.32
N ALA A 492 34.98 28.00 2.69
CA ALA A 492 35.00 29.09 1.73
C ALA A 492 36.40 29.73 1.85
N VAL A 493 37.05 30.04 0.72
CA VAL A 493 38.45 30.47 0.54
C VAL A 493 39.45 29.31 0.30
N ALA A 494 40.11 29.37 -0.87
CA ALA A 494 40.87 28.32 -1.59
C ALA A 494 42.40 28.41 -1.36
N PRO A 495 43.32 27.80 -2.17
CA PRO A 495 43.30 26.59 -3.01
C PRO A 495 44.51 25.60 -2.84
N SER A 496 44.32 24.40 -3.42
CA SER A 496 45.24 23.43 -4.06
C SER A 496 46.66 23.08 -3.54
N GLY A 497 46.90 21.77 -3.35
CA GLY A 497 48.22 21.13 -3.57
C GLY A 497 48.40 19.74 -2.90
N GLY A 498 48.70 18.70 -3.70
CA GLY A 498 49.48 17.52 -3.27
C GLY A 498 48.75 16.19 -2.97
N LYS A 499 49.10 15.14 -3.73
CA LYS A 499 48.96 13.68 -3.47
C LYS A 499 50.41 13.08 -3.41
N PRO A 500 50.69 11.79 -3.10
CA PRO A 500 49.86 10.66 -2.61
C PRO A 500 50.54 9.78 -1.50
N MET A 501 49.85 8.69 -1.07
CA MET A 501 50.30 7.27 -1.10
C MET A 501 49.92 6.42 0.15
N ALA A 502 49.80 5.10 -0.08
CA ALA A 502 49.01 4.08 0.61
C ALA A 502 49.75 3.27 1.71
N ILE A 503 48.99 2.44 2.46
CA ILE A 503 49.30 1.11 3.11
C ILE A 503 47.99 0.69 3.84
N ALA A 504 47.23 -0.38 3.54
CA ALA A 504 47.41 -1.83 3.44
C ALA A 504 47.19 -2.65 4.74
N LYS A 505 46.19 -3.57 4.66
CA LYS A 505 45.93 -4.84 5.37
C LYS A 505 45.47 -4.88 6.84
N ALA A 506 44.25 -5.42 7.05
CA ALA A 506 44.00 -6.59 7.93
C ALA A 506 42.53 -7.08 7.81
N VAL A 507 42.24 -8.11 7.01
CA VAL A 507 41.01 -8.92 7.14
C VAL A 507 41.32 -10.38 6.81
N ALA A 508 41.47 -11.20 7.84
CA ALA A 508 41.42 -12.65 7.74
C ALA A 508 40.95 -13.22 9.08
N ARG A 509 39.64 -13.50 9.18
CA ARG A 509 39.01 -14.56 10.01
C ARG A 509 37.50 -14.35 10.06
N ASN A 510 36.77 -15.06 9.20
CA ASN A 510 35.38 -15.49 9.45
C ASN A 510 34.90 -16.46 8.36
N VAL A 511 35.48 -17.66 8.33
CA VAL A 511 34.97 -18.81 7.55
C VAL A 511 34.49 -19.86 8.54
N ALA A 512 33.24 -19.75 8.98
CA ALA A 512 32.56 -20.83 9.73
C ALA A 512 31.02 -20.78 9.64
N LEU A 513 30.41 -19.70 9.11
CA LEU A 513 28.95 -19.59 9.01
C LEU A 513 28.39 -19.76 7.58
N SER A 514 29.24 -19.93 6.57
CA SER A 514 28.86 -20.05 5.14
C SER A 514 28.32 -21.46 4.77
N ALA A 515 28.70 -22.48 5.54
CA ALA A 515 28.40 -23.87 5.20
C ALA A 515 26.92 -24.26 5.43
N VAL A 516 26.24 -23.70 6.43
CA VAL A 516 24.87 -24.13 6.79
C VAL A 516 23.81 -23.59 5.82
N VAL A 517 24.07 -22.45 5.15
CA VAL A 517 23.13 -21.88 4.17
C VAL A 517 23.35 -22.44 2.77
N SER A 518 24.60 -22.79 2.40
CA SER A 518 24.92 -23.35 1.08
C SER A 518 24.33 -24.75 0.87
N THR A 519 24.34 -25.61 1.90
CA THR A 519 23.79 -26.98 1.79
C THR A 519 22.27 -26.99 1.58
N VAL A 520 21.55 -26.00 2.10
CA VAL A 520 20.08 -25.93 1.99
C VAL A 520 19.62 -25.31 0.67
N VAL A 521 20.38 -24.35 0.11
CA VAL A 521 20.07 -23.74 -1.20
C VAL A 521 20.41 -24.70 -2.35
N MET A 522 21.50 -25.47 -2.25
CA MET A 522 21.85 -26.50 -3.24
C MET A 522 20.86 -27.69 -3.23
N ALA A 523 20.40 -28.13 -2.05
CA ALA A 523 19.42 -29.23 -1.94
C ALA A 523 18.03 -28.88 -2.51
N ALA A 524 17.61 -27.61 -2.39
CA ALA A 524 16.34 -27.14 -2.96
C ALA A 524 16.37 -26.98 -4.49
N GLY A 525 17.58 -26.82 -5.08
CA GLY A 525 17.77 -26.78 -6.54
C GLY A 525 17.64 -28.15 -7.21
N HIS A 526 18.04 -29.22 -6.52
CA HIS A 526 17.96 -30.60 -7.06
C HIS A 526 16.57 -31.24 -6.93
N ALA A 527 15.76 -30.84 -5.93
CA ALA A 527 14.41 -31.40 -5.74
C ALA A 527 13.36 -30.86 -6.73
N TYR A 528 13.66 -29.80 -7.49
CA TYR A 528 12.74 -29.22 -8.48
C TYR A 528 12.77 -29.92 -9.86
N PHE A 529 13.72 -30.83 -10.10
CA PHE A 529 13.85 -31.55 -11.39
C PHE A 529 13.23 -32.95 -11.41
N TYR A 530 12.64 -33.43 -10.29
CA TYR A 530 12.11 -34.80 -10.20
C TYR A 530 10.60 -34.93 -9.97
N TYR A 531 9.82 -33.84 -10.06
CA TYR A 531 8.36 -33.89 -9.83
C TYR A 531 7.48 -33.25 -10.92
N PHE A 532 8.05 -32.89 -12.07
CA PHE A 532 7.28 -32.56 -13.27
C PHE A 532 7.95 -33.21 -14.49
N GLY A 533 7.63 -34.48 -14.69
CA GLY A 533 7.74 -35.21 -15.94
C GLY A 533 6.36 -35.70 -16.32
#